data_AF-F4F0B5-F1
#
_entry.id   AF-F4F0B5-F1
#
_cell.length_a   1.000
_cell.length_b   1.000
_cell.length_c   1.000
_cell.angle_alpha   90.00
_cell.angle_beta   90.00
_cell.angle_gamma   90.00
#
_symmetry.space_group_name_H-M   'P 1'
#
loop_
_entity.id
_entity.type
_entity.pdbx_description
1 polymer ?
#
loop_
_entity_poly.entity_id
_entity_poly.type
_entity_poly.pdbx_seq_one_letter_code
_entity_poly.pdbx_strand_id
1 'polypeptide(L)' 'MFAKTYGAMTFGIDGRIIDVEVDVSPGLPGFELVGLPDTSVKESKERVTVHLA' A
#
# COMPACT_ATOMS: atom_id res chain seq x y z
N MET A 1 -8.68 -12.78 -2.02
CA MET A 1 -8.00 -13.18 -0.79
C MET A 1 -7.69 -11.91 -0.06
N PHE A 2 -8.36 -11.72 1.08
CA PHE A 2 -8.22 -10.53 1.90
C PHE A 2 -7.16 -10.76 2.98
N ALA A 3 -6.29 -9.78 3.17
CA ALA A 3 -5.29 -9.74 4.22
C ALA A 3 -5.24 -8.34 4.85
N LYS A 4 -5.04 -8.28 6.17
CA LYS A 4 -4.86 -7.04 6.92
C LYS A 4 -3.59 -7.12 7.75
N THR A 5 -2.79 -6.05 7.74
CA THR A 5 -1.59 -5.91 8.56
C THR A 5 -1.50 -4.50 9.13
N TYR A 6 -0.69 -4.32 10.16
CA TYR A 6 -0.42 -3.02 10.75
C TYR A 6 0.91 -2.47 10.24
N GLY A 7 0.94 -1.18 9.94
CA GLY A 7 2.13 -0.41 9.64
C GLY A 7 2.31 0.75 10.61
N ALA A 8 3.37 1.52 10.41
CA ALA A 8 3.58 2.79 11.10
C ALA A 8 3.99 3.85 10.08
N MET A 9 3.50 5.08 10.26
CA MET A 9 3.93 6.24 9.51
C MET A 9 4.25 7.40 10.45
N THR A 10 5.08 8.34 9.99
CA THR A 10 5.28 9.61 10.67
C THR A 10 4.28 10.65 10.15
N PHE A 11 3.73 11.45 11.07
CA PHE A 11 2.91 12.62 10.76
C PHE A 11 3.48 13.82 11.51
N GLY A 12 4.36 14.58 10.86
CA GLY A 12 5.20 15.57 11.54
C GLY A 12 6.23 14.87 12.44
N ILE A 13 6.16 15.13 13.76
CA ILE A 13 7.04 14.50 14.77
C ILE A 13 6.44 13.25 15.42
N ASP A 14 5.15 12.99 15.17
CA ASP A 14 4.44 11.88 15.81
C ASP A 14 4.47 10.62 14.94
N GLY A 15 4.66 9.46 15.58
CA GLY A 15 4.44 8.16 14.97
C GLY A 15 2.98 7.72 15.09
N ARG A 16 2.37 7.28 14.00
CA ARG A 16 1.00 6.75 13.99
C ARG A 16 0.99 5.33 13.43
N ILE A 17 0.27 4.44 14.11
CA ILE A 17 -0.05 3.12 13.57
C ILE A 17 -1.09 3.29 12.47
N ILE A 18 -0.91 2.57 11.37
CA ILE A 18 -1.82 2.55 10.23
C ILE A 18 -2.28 1.12 9.95
N ASP A 19 -3.51 1.00 9.47
CA ASP A 19 -4.02 -0.26 8.96
C ASP A 19 -3.72 -0.36 7.47
N VAL A 20 -3.18 -1.49 7.05
CA VAL A 20 -2.93 -1.83 5.64
C VAL A 20 -3.77 -3.03 5.28
N GLU A 21 -4.65 -2.83 4.32
CA GLU A 21 -5.57 -3.86 3.82
C GLU A 21 -5.23 -4.18 2.36
N VAL A 22 -5.19 -5.46 2.04
CA VAL A 22 -4.90 -5.97 0.71
C VAL A 22 -5.99 -6.96 0.33
N ASP A 23 -6.57 -6.79 -0.84
CA ASP A 23 -7.42 -7.82 -1.44
C ASP A 23 -6.86 -8.25 -2.79
N VAL A 24 -6.84 -9.57 -2.99
CA VAL A 24 -6.35 -10.21 -4.21
C VAL A 24 -7.49 -11.00 -4.85
N SER A 25 -8.08 -10.47 -5.92
CA SER A 25 -9.09 -11.16 -6.71
C SER A 25 -8.50 -11.80 -7.97
N PRO A 26 -8.92 -13.01 -8.38
CA PRO A 26 -8.54 -13.57 -9.67
C PRO A 26 -9.10 -12.71 -10.81
N GLY A 27 -8.25 -12.36 -11.78
CA GLY A 27 -8.60 -11.44 -12.87
C GLY A 27 -7.35 -10.96 -13.62
N LEU A 28 -7.48 -9.87 -14.38
CA LEU A 28 -6.34 -9.24 -15.04
C LEU A 28 -5.33 -8.73 -13.99
N PRO A 29 -4.01 -8.88 -14.24
CA PRO A 29 -3.00 -8.34 -13.33
C PRO A 29 -3.14 -6.82 -13.25
N GLY A 30 -3.35 -6.33 -12.04
CA GLY A 30 -3.53 -4.93 -11.74
C GLY A 30 -3.20 -4.66 -10.28
N PHE A 31 -2.51 -3.55 -10.02
CA PHE A 31 -2.20 -3.09 -8.67
C PHE A 31 -2.70 -1.66 -8.51
N GLU A 32 -3.74 -1.50 -7.70
CA GLU A 32 -4.35 -0.23 -7.37
C GLU A 32 -4.09 0.10 -5.90
N LEU A 33 -3.76 1.36 -5.61
CA LEU A 33 -3.47 1.81 -4.26
C LEU A 33 -4.51 2.88 -3.92
N VAL A 34 -5.43 2.52 -3.03
CA VAL A 34 -6.57 3.34 -2.63
C VAL A 34 -6.28 4.03 -1.28
N GLY A 35 -6.77 5.26 -1.11
CA GLY A 35 -6.56 6.10 0.09
C GLY A 35 -6.05 7.49 -0.26
N LEU A 36 -5.60 8.26 0.74
CA LEU A 36 -4.80 9.49 0.58
C LEU A 36 -3.32 9.18 0.88
N PRO A 37 -2.65 8.31 0.09
CA PRO A 37 -1.25 7.97 0.31
C PRO A 37 -0.37 9.19 0.06
N ASP A 38 0.61 9.40 0.93
CA ASP A 38 1.65 10.39 0.72
C ASP A 38 2.53 10.02 -0.51
N THR A 39 3.31 10.96 -1.01
CA THR A 39 4.11 10.81 -2.23
C THR A 39 5.06 9.61 -2.14
N SER A 40 5.67 9.38 -0.98
CA SER A 40 6.58 8.24 -0.74
C SER A 40 5.91 6.87 -0.88
N VAL A 41 4.60 6.77 -0.63
CA VAL A 41 3.83 5.53 -0.81
C VAL A 41 3.54 5.30 -2.30
N LYS A 42 3.30 6.37 -3.07
CA LYS A 42 3.15 6.30 -4.54
C LYS A 42 4.41 5.82 -5.23
N GLU A 43 5.59 6.31 -4.83
CA GLU A 43 6.87 5.83 -5.38
C GLU A 43 7.15 4.35 -5.05
N SER A 44 6.69 3.90 -3.89
CA SER A 44 6.81 2.50 -3.48
C SER A 44 5.95 1.56 -4.34
N LYS A 45 4.78 2.04 -4.82
CA LYS A 45 3.93 1.32 -5.78
C LYS A 45 4.66 1.00 -7.10
N GLU A 46 5.41 1.97 -7.65
CA GLU A 46 6.18 1.78 -8.89
C GLU A 46 7.12 0.56 -8.77
N ARG A 47 7.84 0.47 -7.65
CA ARG A 47 8.79 -0.62 -7.39
C ARG A 47 8.13 -1.99 -7.29
N VAL A 48 6.98 -2.06 -6.62
CA VAL A 48 6.20 -3.31 -6.48
C VAL A 48 5.64 -3.73 -7.83
N THR A 49 5.18 -2.78 -8.65
CA THR A 49 4.64 -3.06 -9.99
C THR A 49 5.73 -3.62 -10.91
N VAL A 50 6.95 -3.06 -10.89
CA VAL A 50 8.10 -3.59 -11.64
C VAL A 50 8.46 -5.03 -11.24
N HIS A 51 8.27 -5.39 -9.96
CA HIS A 51 8.57 -6.74 -9.48
C HIS A 51 7.46 -7.77 -9.73
N LEU A 52 6.22 -7.31 -9.93
CA LEU A 52 5.05 -8.16 -10.15
C LEU A 52 4.74 -8.43 -11.64
N ALA A 53 5.41 -7.74 -12.57
CA ALA A 53 5.30 -7.94 -14.02
C ALA A 53 6.32 -8.96 -14.53
#